data_AF-A0A651FAH4-F1
#
_entry.id   AF-A0A651FAH4-F1
#
_cell.length_a   1.000
_cell.length_b   1.000
_cell.length_c   1.000
_cell.angle_alpha   90.00
_cell.angle_beta   90.00
_cell.angle_gamma   90.00
#
_symmetry.space_group_name_H-M   'P 1'
#
loop_
_entity.id
_entity.type
_entity.pdbx_description
1 polymer ?
#
loop_
_entity_poly.entity_id
_entity_poly.type
_entity_poly.pdbx_seq_one_letter_code
_entity_poly.pdbx_strand_id
1 'polypeptide(L)'
;DIAGDIDGQIYMRDFKLIDQSHMIVSYIPELANGTPGLSSGVERELQHAFEHTKDVYVVWKPKKSPSPFITETATRIFKSTEEALSHFEENNLLAQTNLFGN
;
A
#
# COMPACT_ATOMS: atom_id res chain seq x y z
N ASP A 1 16.22 26.98 0.77
CA ASP A 1 16.97 25.78 0.35
C ASP A 1 16.02 24.98 -0.54
N ILE A 2 16.13 25.14 -1.85
CA ILE A 2 15.04 24.82 -2.81
C ILE A 2 14.78 23.29 -2.89
N ALA A 3 15.79 22.47 -2.61
CA ALA A 3 15.66 21.01 -2.64
C ALA A 3 14.76 20.47 -1.50
N GLY A 4 14.88 21.01 -0.29
CA GLY A 4 14.02 20.61 0.84
C GLY A 4 12.54 20.99 0.65
N ASP A 5 12.28 22.10 -0.05
CA ASP A 5 10.92 22.52 -0.43
C ASP A 5 10.30 21.62 -1.51
N ILE A 6 11.10 21.10 -2.43
CA ILE A 6 10.62 20.18 -3.48
C ILE A 6 10.33 18.79 -2.90
N ASP A 7 11.23 18.27 -2.05
CA ASP A 7 11.03 16.96 -1.40
C ASP A 7 9.80 17.01 -0.47
N GLY A 8 9.64 18.08 0.31
CA GLY A 8 8.46 18.28 1.15
C GLY A 8 7.14 18.35 0.38
N GLN A 9 7.15 18.95 -0.83
CA GLN A 9 5.97 19.04 -1.69
C GLN A 9 5.52 17.68 -2.26
N ILE A 10 6.46 16.77 -2.54
CA ILE A 10 6.12 15.42 -3.02
C ILE A 10 5.47 14.62 -1.90
N TYR A 11 6.04 14.63 -0.69
CA TYR A 11 5.45 13.95 0.47
C TYR A 11 4.04 14.43 0.79
N MET A 12 3.81 15.75 0.77
CA MET A 12 2.49 16.32 1.05
C MET A 12 1.43 15.91 0.02
N ARG A 13 1.82 15.75 -1.24
CA ARG A 13 0.90 15.33 -2.29
C ARG A 13 0.46 13.89 -2.06
N ASP A 14 1.39 13.00 -1.77
CA ASP A 14 1.10 11.58 -1.64
C ASP A 14 0.28 11.31 -0.37
N PHE A 15 0.58 11.99 0.74
CA PHE A 15 -0.27 11.94 1.95
C PHE A 15 -1.68 12.48 1.70
N LYS A 16 -1.83 13.56 0.94
CA LYS A 16 -3.16 14.08 0.58
C LYS A 16 -3.96 13.06 -0.24
N LEU A 17 -3.32 12.29 -1.11
CA LEU A 17 -4.00 11.22 -1.85
C LEU A 17 -4.42 10.07 -0.92
N ILE A 18 -3.56 9.70 0.04
CA ILE A 18 -3.90 8.72 1.09
C ILE A 18 -5.10 9.21 1.92
N ASP A 19 -5.10 10.47 2.34
CA ASP A 19 -6.16 11.07 3.15
C ASP A 19 -7.53 11.03 2.45
N GLN A 20 -7.54 11.18 1.13
CA GLN A 20 -8.75 11.11 0.30
C GLN A 20 -9.20 9.68 0.00
N SER A 21 -8.32 8.69 0.20
CA SER A 21 -8.64 7.28 -0.03
C SER A 21 -9.39 6.67 1.15
N HIS A 22 -10.12 5.58 0.88
CA HIS A 22 -10.66 4.71 1.94
C HIS A 22 -9.64 3.63 2.33
N MET A 23 -8.87 3.15 1.34
CA MET A 23 -7.88 2.09 1.51
C MET A 23 -6.67 2.35 0.63
N ILE A 24 -5.53 1.79 1.03
CA ILE A 24 -4.32 1.73 0.21
C ILE A 24 -3.90 0.28 -0.02
N VAL A 25 -3.28 0.01 -1.17
CA VAL A 25 -2.73 -1.30 -1.51
C VAL A 25 -1.28 -1.11 -1.95
N SER A 26 -0.34 -1.65 -1.18
CA SER A 26 1.09 -1.55 -1.46
C SER A 26 1.65 -2.88 -1.95
N TYR A 27 2.36 -2.87 -3.08
CA TYR A 27 3.02 -4.04 -3.63
C TYR A 27 4.52 -3.99 -3.31
N ILE A 28 5.00 -4.94 -2.51
CA ILE A 28 6.40 -5.04 -2.11
C ILE A 28 7.04 -6.17 -2.90
N PRO A 29 7.89 -5.88 -3.91
CA PRO A 29 8.59 -6.90 -4.67
C PRO A 29 9.78 -7.48 -3.88
N GLU A 30 10.25 -8.66 -4.28
CA GLU A 30 11.60 -9.13 -3.94
C GLU A 30 12.61 -8.50 -4.91
N LEU A 31 13.64 -7.85 -4.39
CA LEU A 31 14.74 -7.33 -5.20
C LEU A 31 15.74 -8.45 -5.54
N ALA A 32 16.62 -8.21 -6.51
CA ALA A 32 17.59 -9.21 -7.00
C ALA A 32 18.52 -9.78 -5.91
N ASN A 33 18.75 -9.02 -4.83
CA ASN A 33 19.53 -9.42 -3.66
C ASN A 33 18.69 -10.16 -2.59
N GLY A 34 17.42 -10.46 -2.86
CA GLY A 34 16.50 -11.12 -1.92
C GLY A 34 15.92 -10.21 -0.83
N THR A 35 16.18 -8.90 -0.86
CA THR A 35 15.59 -7.95 0.10
C THR A 35 14.23 -7.45 -0.37
N PRO A 36 13.33 -7.04 0.53
CA PRO A 36 12.11 -6.34 0.14
C PRO A 36 12.43 -5.05 -0.60
N GLY A 37 11.69 -4.78 -1.67
CA GLY A 37 11.65 -3.48 -2.35
C GLY A 37 10.84 -2.46 -1.55
N LEU A 38 11.21 -2.28 -0.28
CA LEU A 38 10.56 -1.43 0.70
C LEU A 38 11.51 -0.28 1.02
N SER A 39 11.09 0.94 0.75
CA SER A 39 11.83 2.16 1.11
C SER A 39 11.22 2.81 2.35
N SER A 40 11.99 3.69 2.99
CA SER A 40 11.49 4.50 4.11
C SER A 40 10.31 5.41 3.72
N GLY A 41 10.21 5.80 2.44
CA GLY A 41 9.05 6.53 1.93
C GLY A 41 7.78 5.69 2.02
N VAL A 42 7.83 4.46 1.51
CA VAL A 42 6.69 3.52 1.54
C VAL A 42 6.32 3.16 2.99
N GLU A 43 7.30 2.94 3.87
CA GLU A 43 7.03 2.70 5.30
C GLU A 43 6.29 3.87 5.95
N ARG A 44 6.67 5.11 5.63
CA ARG A 44 5.98 6.30 6.14
C ARG A 44 4.56 6.44 5.58
N GLU A 45 4.33 6.09 4.32
CA GLU A 45 2.99 6.09 3.72
C GLU A 45 2.08 5.06 4.37
N LEU A 46 2.58 3.83 4.62
CA LEU A 46 1.84 2.78 5.33
C LEU A 46 1.48 3.23 6.75
N GLN A 47 2.44 3.82 7.47
CA GLN A 47 2.22 4.35 8.81
C GLN A 47 1.20 5.50 8.81
N HIS A 48 1.32 6.45 7.87
CA HIS A 48 0.39 7.57 7.74
C HIS A 48 -1.04 7.07 7.47
N ALA A 49 -1.20 6.10 6.57
CA ALA A 49 -2.50 5.48 6.30
C ALA A 49 -3.08 4.77 7.55
N PHE A 50 -2.25 4.01 8.26
CA PHE A 50 -2.64 3.34 9.50
C PHE A 50 -3.08 4.33 10.59
N GLU A 51 -2.32 5.40 10.81
CA GLU A 51 -2.63 6.46 11.79
C GLU A 51 -3.91 7.22 11.44
N HIS A 52 -4.25 7.32 10.16
CA HIS A 52 -5.50 7.90 9.67
C HIS A 52 -6.62 6.87 9.49
N THR A 53 -6.48 5.70 10.12
CA THR A 53 -7.50 4.63 10.15
C THR A 53 -7.98 4.20 8.76
N LYS A 54 -7.07 4.19 7.78
CA LYS A 54 -7.33 3.64 6.44
C LYS A 54 -7.18 2.13 6.47
N ASP A 55 -7.85 1.44 5.56
CA ASP A 55 -7.55 0.02 5.33
C ASP A 55 -6.22 -0.11 4.59
N VAL A 56 -5.26 -0.80 5.21
CA VAL A 56 -3.89 -0.94 4.69
C VAL A 56 -3.66 -2.37 4.22
N TYR A 57 -3.59 -2.56 2.91
CA TYR A 57 -3.34 -3.85 2.30
C TYR A 57 -1.92 -3.94 1.74
N VAL A 58 -1.24 -5.06 1.99
CA VAL A 58 0.13 -5.26 1.50
C VAL A 58 0.24 -6.56 0.72
N VAL A 59 0.73 -6.51 -0.51
CA VAL A 59 1.12 -7.69 -1.28
C VAL A 59 2.63 -7.89 -1.10
N TRP A 60 2.99 -8.94 -0.34
CA TRP A 60 4.36 -9.23 0.05
C TRP A 60 4.93 -10.40 -0.76
N LYS A 61 5.77 -10.09 -1.75
CA LYS A 61 6.50 -11.09 -2.55
C LYS A 61 7.81 -11.64 -1.93
N PRO A 62 8.56 -10.90 -1.10
CA PRO A 62 9.82 -11.40 -0.56
C PRO A 62 9.66 -12.70 0.23
N LYS A 63 10.62 -13.61 0.07
CA LYS A 63 10.69 -14.87 0.84
C LYS A 63 10.92 -14.60 2.32
N LYS A 64 11.64 -13.52 2.64
CA LYS A 64 11.84 -13.08 4.03
C LYS A 64 10.51 -12.55 4.58
N SER A 65 10.16 -12.94 5.79
CA SER A 65 8.95 -12.45 6.46
C SER A 65 8.97 -10.93 6.63
N PRO A 66 7.80 -10.25 6.55
CA PRO A 66 7.67 -8.84 6.88
C PRO A 66 8.06 -8.57 8.33
N SER A 67 8.51 -7.34 8.61
CA SER A 67 8.83 -6.91 9.97
C SER A 67 7.55 -6.72 10.80
N PRO A 68 7.66 -6.73 12.15
CA PRO A 68 6.54 -6.41 13.04
C PRO A 68 5.84 -5.10 12.69
N PHE A 69 6.62 -4.08 12.31
CA PHE A 69 6.11 -2.77 11.89
C PHE A 69 5.15 -2.86 10.68
N ILE A 70 5.49 -3.66 9.67
CA ILE A 70 4.60 -3.89 8.52
C ILE A 70 3.39 -4.72 8.92
N THR A 71 3.57 -5.74 9.75
CA THR A 71 2.45 -6.60 10.18
C THR A 71 1.46 -5.89 11.09
N GLU A 72 1.90 -4.91 11.88
CA GLU A 72 1.05 -4.14 12.79
C GLU A 72 0.31 -2.99 12.08
N THR A 73 0.91 -2.43 11.03
CA THR A 73 0.29 -1.36 10.23
C THR A 73 -0.65 -1.88 9.16
N ALA A 74 -0.55 -3.16 8.77
CA ALA A 74 -1.37 -3.74 7.72
C ALA A 74 -2.67 -4.36 8.26
N THR A 75 -3.81 -3.98 7.66
CA THR A 75 -5.09 -4.67 7.81
C THR A 75 -4.99 -6.12 7.35
N ARG A 76 -4.32 -6.37 6.21
CA ARG A 76 -4.05 -7.71 5.71
C ARG A 76 -2.83 -7.75 4.79
N ILE A 77 -2.07 -8.85 4.88
CA ILE A 77 -0.93 -9.15 4.01
C ILE A 77 -1.26 -10.34 3.13
N PHE A 78 -0.98 -10.21 1.83
CA PHE A 78 -1.16 -11.25 0.81
C PHE A 78 0.18 -11.72 0.29
N LYS A 79 0.27 -13.00 -0.11
CA LYS A 79 1.48 -13.55 -0.75
C LYS A 79 1.50 -13.31 -2.25
N SER A 80 0.35 -13.00 -2.84
CA SER A 80 0.25 -12.76 -4.28
C SER A 80 -0.81 -11.73 -4.63
N THR A 81 -0.72 -11.22 -5.86
CA THR A 81 -1.68 -10.29 -6.46
C THR A 81 -3.04 -10.95 -6.64
N GLU A 82 -3.06 -12.23 -6.97
CA GLU A 82 -4.28 -13.02 -7.16
C GLU A 82 -5.03 -13.15 -5.83
N GLU A 83 -4.33 -13.46 -4.74
CA GLU A 83 -4.93 -13.54 -3.40
C GLU A 83 -5.55 -12.20 -2.97
N ALA A 84 -4.88 -11.08 -3.26
CA ALA A 84 -5.40 -9.74 -2.98
C ALA A 84 -6.65 -9.43 -3.80
N LEU A 85 -6.63 -9.71 -5.10
CA LEU A 85 -7.77 -9.48 -5.99
C LEU A 85 -8.98 -10.32 -5.57
N SER A 86 -8.80 -11.61 -5.28
CA SER A 86 -9.88 -12.46 -4.78
C SER A 86 -10.47 -11.92 -3.48
N HIS A 87 -9.63 -11.45 -2.54
CA HIS A 87 -10.13 -10.81 -1.32
C HIS A 87 -10.98 -9.56 -1.63
N PHE A 88 -10.53 -8.71 -2.54
CA PHE A 88 -11.26 -7.50 -2.90
C PHE A 88 -12.60 -7.80 -3.60
N GLU A 89 -12.65 -8.82 -4.45
CA GLU A 89 -13.88 -9.30 -5.08
C GLU A 89 -14.87 -9.84 -4.04
N GLU A 90 -14.42 -10.74 -3.17
CA GLU A 90 -15.24 -11.35 -2.11
C GLU A 90 -15.82 -10.32 -1.15
N ASN A 91 -15.13 -9.20 -0.94
CA ASN A 91 -15.54 -8.15 -0.01
C ASN A 91 -16.22 -6.96 -0.71
N ASN A 92 -16.53 -7.06 -2.02
CA ASN A 92 -17.12 -5.97 -2.82
C ASN A 92 -16.30 -4.66 -2.78
N LEU A 93 -14.97 -4.78 -2.66
CA LEU A 93 -14.04 -3.65 -2.62
C LEU A 93 -13.59 -3.22 -4.03
N LEU A 94 -13.85 -4.05 -5.04
CA LEU A 94 -13.71 -3.66 -6.44
C LEU A 94 -14.98 -2.94 -6.92
N ALA A 95 -14.81 -1.93 -7.76
CA ALA A 95 -15.93 -1.27 -8.42
C ALA A 95 -16.76 -2.32 -9.19
N GLN A 96 -18.09 -2.28 -9.05
CA GLN A 96 -18.97 -3.11 -9.87
C GLN A 96 -18.80 -2.69 -11.34
N THR A 97 -18.18 -3.55 -12.13
CA THR A 97 -18.03 -3.31 -13.57
C THR A 97 -19.38 -3.51 -14.26
N ASN A 98 -20.22 -2.49 -14.22
CA ASN A 98 -21.32 -2.28 -15.15
C ASN A 98 -21.25 -0.84 -15.68
N LEU A 99 -20.13 -0.46 -16.29
CA LEU A 99 -20.05 0.81 -17.01
C LEU A 99 -20.63 0.73 -18.43
N PHE A 100 -20.84 -0.47 -18.97
CA PHE A 100 -21.58 -0.68 -20.21
C PHE A 100 -22.37 -1.99 -20.10
N GLY A 101 -23.61 -1.90 -19.63
CA GLY A 101 -24.59 -2.97 -19.85
C GLY A 101 -25.04 -2.95 -21.31
N ASN A 102 -24.27 -3.58 -22.19
CA ASN A 102 -24.63 -4.12 -23.52
C ASN A 102 -23.56 -5.10 -23.97
#